data_AF-A0A6H2Y1P4-F1
#
_entry.id   AF-A0A6H2Y1P4-F1
#
_cell.length_a   1.000
_cell.length_b   1.000
_cell.length_c   1.000
_cell.angle_alpha   90.00
_cell.angle_beta   90.00
_cell.angle_gamma   90.00
#
_symmetry.space_group_name_H-M   'P 1'
#
loop_
_entity.id
_entity.type
_entity.pdbx_description
1 polymer ?
#
loop_
_entity_poly.entity_id
_entity_poly.type
_entity_poly.pdbx_seq_one_letter_code
_entity_poly.pdbx_strand_id
1 'polypeptide(L)'
;QIRDAYTNFGQRWHPFAELAQDCMDALSDNSEAHSLENTLARWVPAEEAALISAGMKSGCLPDALAQAVLLTTCRRRILGTVLRMSVYPVGLVAMLAATVLVFDLSLIPELEKMSSPDTWEGALGFLYALTVFTDSHGLIVAGILVVAVVWIFWSLPRWTRPDGVRRLADGVVPWSVYKDIQGAVFLLNMASLLAARVPLLNALQLQMRFASPWLAVRLDAIIARVEEGEHFGLALRNSG
;
A
#
# COMPACT_ATOMS: atom_id res chain seq x y z
N GLN A 1 0.44 -19.07 30.09
CA GLN A 1 1.25 -19.93 29.19
C GLN A 1 1.74 -19.20 27.94
N ILE A 2 0.88 -18.71 27.03
CA ILE A 2 1.33 -17.99 25.81
C ILE A 2 2.10 -16.69 26.18
N ARG A 3 1.57 -15.90 27.11
CA ARG A 3 2.22 -14.69 27.63
C ARG A 3 3.61 -14.96 28.19
N ASP A 4 3.75 -16.01 28.99
CA ASP A 4 4.97 -16.31 29.73
C ASP A 4 6.07 -16.83 28.79
N ALA A 5 5.70 -17.51 27.71
CA ALA A 5 6.62 -17.93 26.66
C ALA A 5 7.20 -16.73 25.87
N TYR A 6 6.38 -15.71 25.55
CA TYR A 6 6.82 -14.55 24.77
C TYR A 6 7.48 -13.43 25.60
N THR A 7 7.16 -13.32 26.89
CA THR A 7 7.76 -12.33 27.81
C THR A 7 8.99 -12.85 28.55
N ASN A 8 9.40 -14.10 28.28
CA ASN A 8 10.38 -14.83 29.09
C ASN A 8 10.04 -14.76 30.59
N PHE A 9 8.85 -15.21 30.95
CA PHE A 9 8.30 -15.15 32.32
C PHE A 9 8.32 -13.74 32.93
N GLY A 10 8.01 -12.70 32.12
CA GLY A 10 7.93 -11.32 32.57
C GLY A 10 9.26 -10.55 32.61
N GLN A 11 10.36 -11.11 32.11
CA GLN A 11 11.64 -10.40 32.03
C GLN A 11 11.74 -9.41 30.87
N ARG A 12 10.93 -9.57 29.81
CA ARG A 12 10.94 -8.68 28.63
C ARG A 12 9.52 -8.35 28.18
N TRP A 13 9.31 -7.08 27.83
CA TRP A 13 8.08 -6.64 27.20
C TRP A 13 8.01 -7.11 25.75
N HIS A 14 6.86 -7.67 25.34
CA HIS A 14 6.62 -8.11 23.97
C HIS A 14 5.15 -7.80 23.57
N PRO A 15 4.90 -7.09 22.45
CA PRO A 15 3.57 -6.60 22.10
C PRO A 15 2.53 -7.71 21.87
N PHE A 16 2.95 -8.90 21.40
CA PHE A 16 2.03 -10.05 21.27
C PHE A 16 1.54 -10.59 22.61
N ALA A 17 2.31 -10.41 23.68
CA ALA A 17 1.93 -10.87 25.00
C ALA A 17 0.82 -9.99 25.60
N GLU A 18 0.88 -8.70 25.31
CA GLU A 18 -0.13 -7.71 25.69
C GLU A 18 -1.41 -7.90 24.88
N LEU A 19 -1.31 -8.05 23.55
CA LEU A 19 -2.45 -8.40 22.70
C LEU A 19 -3.15 -9.70 23.15
N ALA A 20 -2.38 -10.75 23.46
CA ALA A 20 -2.94 -12.02 23.90
C ALA A 20 -3.66 -11.88 25.25
N GLN A 21 -3.13 -11.04 26.14
CA GLN A 21 -3.75 -10.76 27.44
C GLN A 21 -5.02 -9.95 27.28
N ASP A 22 -4.99 -8.87 26.50
CA ASP A 22 -6.18 -8.06 26.18
C ASP A 22 -7.29 -8.91 25.54
N CYS A 23 -6.94 -9.83 24.64
CA CYS A 23 -7.90 -10.75 24.04
C CYS A 23 -8.51 -11.72 25.07
N MET A 24 -7.71 -12.26 25.99
CA MET A 24 -8.20 -13.14 27.05
C MET A 24 -9.10 -12.39 28.04
N ASP A 25 -8.71 -11.17 28.41
CA ASP A 25 -9.48 -10.32 29.32
C ASP A 25 -10.84 -9.96 28.69
N ALA A 26 -10.85 -9.60 27.40
CA ALA A 26 -12.08 -9.34 26.64
C ALA A 26 -13.00 -10.58 26.54
N LEU A 27 -12.44 -11.78 26.37
CA LEU A 27 -13.22 -13.02 26.35
C LEU A 27 -13.79 -13.38 27.73
N SER A 28 -13.14 -12.95 28.81
CA SER A 28 -13.56 -13.25 30.18
C SER A 28 -14.64 -12.30 30.72
N ASP A 29 -14.55 -11.00 30.38
CA ASP A 29 -15.50 -9.97 30.82
C ASP A 29 -16.75 -9.92 29.93
N ASN A 30 -16.58 -10.23 28.63
CA ASN A 30 -17.61 -10.34 27.59
C ASN A 30 -18.73 -9.26 27.67
N SER A 31 -18.33 -8.03 27.99
CA SER A 31 -19.19 -6.85 28.05
C SER A 31 -19.21 -6.12 26.70
N GLU A 32 -20.28 -5.40 26.35
CA GLU A 32 -20.37 -4.70 25.05
C GLU A 32 -19.19 -3.75 24.78
N ALA A 33 -18.64 -3.16 25.84
CA ALA A 33 -17.49 -2.25 25.77
C ALA A 33 -16.13 -2.99 25.61
N HIS A 34 -16.00 -4.19 26.17
CA HIS A 34 -14.80 -5.04 26.14
C HIS A 34 -15.01 -6.33 25.32
N SER A 35 -15.59 -6.19 24.13
CA SER A 35 -15.71 -7.31 23.20
C SER A 35 -14.40 -7.58 22.45
N LEU A 36 -14.16 -8.84 22.06
CA LEU A 36 -13.01 -9.24 21.25
C LEU A 36 -12.88 -8.39 19.96
N GLU A 37 -14.02 -8.00 19.37
CA GLU A 37 -14.11 -7.11 18.20
C GLU A 37 -13.47 -5.75 18.45
N ASN A 38 -13.83 -5.10 19.57
CA ASN A 38 -13.34 -3.77 19.91
C ASN A 38 -11.85 -3.79 20.29
N THR A 39 -11.41 -4.86 20.98
CA THR A 39 -10.02 -5.07 21.36
C THR A 39 -9.13 -5.30 20.13
N LEU A 40 -9.55 -6.18 19.21
CA LEU A 40 -8.80 -6.43 17.97
C LEU A 40 -8.76 -5.19 17.07
N ALA A 41 -9.83 -4.40 17.01
CA ALA A 41 -9.86 -3.16 16.25
C ALA A 41 -8.87 -2.09 16.71
N ARG A 42 -8.40 -2.15 17.96
CA ARG A 42 -7.34 -1.26 18.47
C ARG A 42 -5.94 -1.67 18.00
N TRP A 43 -5.72 -2.96 17.84
CA TRP A 43 -4.40 -3.52 17.56
C TRP A 43 -4.13 -3.72 16.07
N VAL A 44 -5.19 -3.86 15.28
CA VAL A 44 -5.14 -4.30 13.89
C VAL A 44 -5.63 -3.17 12.98
N PRO A 45 -5.06 -2.98 11.77
CA PRO A 45 -5.56 -1.99 10.82
C PRO A 45 -7.05 -2.16 10.55
N ALA A 46 -7.76 -1.06 10.32
CA ALA A 46 -9.22 -1.05 10.18
C ALA A 46 -9.76 -2.07 9.16
N GLU A 47 -9.03 -2.34 8.08
CA GLU A 47 -9.39 -3.35 7.06
C GLU A 47 -9.37 -4.78 7.62
N GLU A 48 -8.30 -5.16 8.33
CA GLU A 48 -8.14 -6.48 8.95
C GLU A 48 -9.08 -6.65 10.15
N ALA A 49 -9.27 -5.60 10.96
CA ALA A 49 -10.22 -5.60 12.08
C ALA A 49 -11.67 -5.80 11.60
N ALA A 50 -12.06 -5.12 10.52
CA ALA A 50 -13.39 -5.25 9.95
C ALA A 50 -13.60 -6.66 9.39
N LEU A 51 -12.60 -7.26 8.73
CA LEU A 51 -12.66 -8.64 8.25
C LEU A 51 -12.87 -9.65 9.41
N ILE A 52 -12.11 -9.50 10.49
CA ILE A 52 -12.23 -10.38 11.66
C ILE A 52 -13.59 -10.20 12.35
N SER A 53 -14.08 -8.95 12.45
CA SER A 53 -15.42 -8.65 12.99
C SER A 53 -16.54 -9.31 12.20
N ALA A 54 -16.41 -9.35 10.87
CA ALA A 54 -17.36 -10.00 9.98
C ALA A 54 -17.37 -11.51 10.20
N GLY A 55 -16.19 -12.12 10.31
CA GLY A 55 -16.02 -13.54 10.60
C GLY A 55 -16.60 -13.96 11.95
N MET A 56 -16.50 -13.11 12.97
CA MET A 56 -17.15 -13.36 14.26
C MET A 56 -18.67 -13.36 14.16
N LYS A 57 -19.26 -12.38 13.44
CA LYS A 57 -20.71 -12.27 13.26
C LYS A 57 -21.30 -13.37 12.38
N SER A 58 -20.55 -13.87 11.40
CA SER A 58 -20.98 -14.92 10.48
C SER A 58 -20.70 -16.35 10.97
N GLY A 59 -19.98 -16.52 12.09
CA GLY A 59 -19.56 -17.82 12.60
C GLY A 59 -18.39 -18.46 11.83
N CYS A 60 -17.79 -17.74 10.88
CA CYS A 60 -16.65 -18.19 10.06
C CYS A 60 -15.33 -17.53 10.52
N LEU A 61 -15.08 -17.49 11.83
CA LEU A 61 -13.89 -16.85 12.40
C LEU A 61 -12.55 -17.44 11.90
N PRO A 62 -12.38 -18.78 11.79
CA PRO A 62 -11.12 -19.35 11.29
C PRO A 62 -10.76 -18.88 9.89
N ASP A 63 -11.75 -18.78 9.00
CA ASP A 63 -11.55 -18.33 7.62
C ASP A 63 -11.21 -16.84 7.56
N ALA A 64 -11.86 -16.01 8.37
CA ALA A 64 -11.57 -14.58 8.46
C ALA A 64 -10.14 -14.31 8.97
N LEU A 65 -9.69 -15.08 9.98
CA LEU A 65 -8.31 -15.01 10.47
C LEU A 65 -7.31 -15.49 9.42
N ALA A 66 -7.60 -16.57 8.71
CA ALA A 66 -6.75 -17.06 7.62
C ALA A 66 -6.61 -16.03 6.49
N GLN A 67 -7.70 -15.37 6.11
CA GLN A 67 -7.70 -14.29 5.13
C GLN A 67 -6.94 -13.05 5.62
N ALA A 68 -7.07 -12.68 6.90
CA ALA A 68 -6.29 -11.58 7.49
C ALA A 68 -4.78 -11.87 7.42
N VAL A 69 -4.35 -13.08 7.80
CA VAL A 69 -2.94 -13.51 7.70
C VAL A 69 -2.43 -13.45 6.26
N LEU A 70 -3.25 -13.88 5.30
CA LEU A 70 -2.88 -13.82 3.89
C LEU A 70 -2.74 -12.38 3.40
N LEU A 71 -3.65 -11.49 3.79
CA LEU A 71 -3.59 -10.06 3.48
C LEU A 71 -2.30 -9.43 4.01
N THR A 72 -1.96 -9.67 5.29
CA THR A 72 -0.74 -9.16 5.91
C THR A 72 0.52 -9.72 5.24
N THR A 73 0.52 -11.03 4.93
CA THR A 73 1.66 -11.70 4.29
C THR A 73 1.89 -11.17 2.87
N CYS A 74 0.83 -11.05 2.08
CA CYS A 74 0.86 -10.44 0.77
C CYS A 74 1.42 -9.03 0.89
N ARG A 75 0.82 -8.16 1.71
CA ARG A 75 1.25 -6.77 1.91
C ARG A 75 2.73 -6.66 2.24
N ARG A 76 3.22 -7.49 3.16
CA ARG A 76 4.64 -7.52 3.56
C ARG A 76 5.54 -7.95 2.40
N ARG A 77 5.14 -8.97 1.64
CA ARG A 77 5.88 -9.44 0.46
C ARG A 77 5.97 -8.36 -0.61
N ILE A 78 4.88 -7.63 -0.84
CA ILE A 78 4.82 -6.55 -1.84
C ILE A 78 5.71 -5.40 -1.44
N LEU A 79 5.54 -4.88 -0.22
CA LEU A 79 6.37 -3.80 0.30
C LEU A 79 7.86 -4.20 0.29
N GLY A 80 8.17 -5.44 0.65
CA GLY A 80 9.52 -5.98 0.56
C GLY A 80 10.07 -6.03 -0.86
N THR A 81 9.27 -6.44 -1.85
CA THR A 81 9.66 -6.47 -3.27
C THR A 81 9.82 -5.07 -3.83
N VAL A 82 8.89 -4.16 -3.54
CA VAL A 82 8.95 -2.75 -3.96
C VAL A 82 10.19 -2.08 -3.39
N LEU A 83 10.49 -2.31 -2.10
CA LEU A 83 11.69 -1.78 -1.46
C LEU A 83 12.96 -2.30 -2.15
N ARG A 84 13.03 -3.61 -2.43
CA ARG A 84 14.18 -4.21 -3.14
C ARG A 84 14.34 -3.69 -4.56
N MET A 85 13.23 -3.58 -5.31
CA MET A 85 13.25 -3.05 -6.68
C MET A 85 13.61 -1.56 -6.71
N SER A 86 13.25 -0.80 -5.67
CA SER A 86 13.58 0.63 -5.57
C SER A 86 15.06 0.91 -5.28
N VAL A 87 15.83 -0.07 -4.81
CA VAL A 87 17.27 0.11 -4.52
C VAL A 87 18.04 0.58 -5.75
N TYR A 88 17.77 0.00 -6.92
CA TYR A 88 18.52 0.32 -8.14
C TYR A 88 18.23 1.74 -8.66
N PRO A 89 16.97 2.17 -8.87
CA PRO A 89 16.67 3.55 -9.25
C PRO A 89 17.16 4.58 -8.23
N VAL A 90 17.01 4.30 -6.93
CA VAL A 90 17.51 5.20 -5.88
C VAL A 90 19.03 5.30 -5.92
N GLY A 91 19.73 4.19 -6.15
CA GLY A 91 21.19 4.19 -6.34
C GLY A 91 21.63 5.02 -7.55
N LEU A 92 20.93 4.92 -8.67
CA LEU A 92 21.22 5.74 -9.86
C LEU A 92 21.00 7.24 -9.60
N VAL A 93 19.89 7.60 -8.95
CA VAL A 93 19.61 9.00 -8.59
C VAL A 93 20.66 9.52 -7.62
N ALA A 94 21.06 8.72 -6.62
CA ALA A 94 22.11 9.08 -5.68
C ALA A 94 23.47 9.26 -6.36
N MET A 95 23.83 8.38 -7.30
CA MET A 95 25.07 8.49 -8.08
C MET A 95 25.08 9.73 -8.98
N LEU A 96 23.95 10.04 -9.63
CA LEU A 96 23.79 11.25 -10.42
C LEU A 96 23.91 12.50 -9.55
N ALA A 97 23.21 12.54 -8.41
CA ALA A 97 23.29 13.64 -7.46
C ALA A 97 24.72 13.83 -6.92
N ALA A 98 25.42 12.74 -6.59
CA ALA A 98 26.82 12.80 -6.17
C ALA A 98 27.72 13.37 -7.27
N THR A 99 27.50 13.01 -8.53
CA THR A 99 28.26 13.53 -9.67
C THR A 99 28.05 15.04 -9.83
N VAL A 100 26.79 15.49 -9.72
CA VAL A 100 26.46 16.93 -9.77
C VAL A 100 27.13 17.68 -8.61
N LEU A 101 27.10 17.12 -7.39
CA LEU A 101 27.78 17.71 -6.23
C LEU A 101 29.30 17.83 -6.41
N VAL A 102 29.95 16.83 -7.01
CA VAL A 102 31.39 16.89 -7.32
C VAL A 102 31.69 17.98 -8.35
N PHE A 103 30.83 18.14 -9.35
CA PHE A 103 31.00 19.21 -10.33
C PHE A 103 30.86 20.59 -9.70
N ASP A 104 29.87 20.76 -8.84
CA ASP A 104 29.60 22.01 -8.13
C ASP A 104 30.73 22.38 -7.15
N LEU A 105 31.19 21.43 -6.33
CA LEU A 105 32.18 21.71 -5.27
C LEU A 105 33.64 21.73 -5.74
N SER A 106 33.97 21.07 -6.85
CA SER A 106 35.37 20.87 -7.25
C SER A 106 35.66 21.26 -8.70
N LEU A 107 34.78 20.91 -9.65
CA LEU A 107 35.07 21.13 -11.08
C LEU A 107 34.86 22.59 -11.49
N ILE A 108 33.70 23.18 -11.17
CA ILE A 108 33.36 24.54 -11.58
C ILE A 108 34.29 25.59 -10.96
N PRO A 109 34.62 25.54 -9.65
CA PRO A 109 35.52 26.52 -9.04
C PRO A 109 36.95 26.47 -9.61
N GLU A 110 37.42 25.30 -10.05
CA GLU A 110 38.71 25.15 -10.73
C GLU A 110 38.68 25.75 -12.14
N LEU A 111 37.59 25.51 -12.88
CA LEU A 111 37.42 26.03 -14.24
C LEU A 111 37.23 27.56 -14.27
N GLU A 112 36.50 28.12 -13.30
CA GLU A 112 36.31 29.57 -13.16
C GLU A 112 37.63 30.32 -12.91
N LYS A 113 38.59 29.69 -12.23
CA LYS A 113 39.94 30.26 -12.05
C LYS A 113 40.71 30.36 -13.37
N MET A 114 40.40 29.51 -14.36
CA MET A 114 41.08 29.49 -15.65
C MET A 114 40.38 30.35 -16.71
N SER A 115 39.05 30.42 -16.68
CA SER A 115 38.26 31.18 -17.67
C SER A 115 36.96 31.67 -17.07
N SER A 116 36.56 32.90 -17.41
CA SER A 116 35.32 33.49 -16.91
C SER A 116 34.09 32.74 -17.45
N PRO A 117 33.10 32.40 -16.60
CA PRO A 117 31.92 31.62 -16.99
C PRO A 117 31.07 32.26 -18.10
N ASP A 118 31.18 33.58 -18.30
CA ASP A 118 30.50 34.32 -19.38
C ASP A 118 30.95 33.91 -20.81
N THR A 119 32.07 33.20 -20.92
CA THR A 119 32.61 32.73 -22.21
C THR A 119 32.25 31.28 -22.54
N TRP A 120 31.54 30.60 -21.64
CA TRP A 120 31.26 29.17 -21.77
C TRP A 120 30.02 28.92 -22.62
N GLU A 121 30.25 28.48 -23.87
CA GLU A 121 29.18 28.07 -24.78
C GLU A 121 29.04 26.54 -24.88
N GLY A 122 27.84 26.06 -25.22
CA GLY A 122 27.57 24.63 -25.44
C GLY A 122 27.48 23.81 -24.16
N ALA A 123 28.22 22.69 -24.10
CA ALA A 123 28.13 21.72 -23.00
C ALA A 123 28.62 22.28 -21.66
N LEU A 124 29.62 23.16 -21.67
CA LEU A 124 30.17 23.78 -20.45
C LEU A 124 29.19 24.80 -19.85
N GLY A 125 28.54 25.61 -20.69
CA GLY A 125 27.47 26.52 -20.27
C GLY A 125 26.23 25.79 -19.73
N PHE A 126 25.88 24.63 -20.30
CA PHE A 126 24.80 23.78 -19.77
C PHE A 126 25.13 23.22 -18.38
N LEU A 127 26.38 22.77 -18.15
CA LEU A 127 26.83 22.29 -16.85
C LEU A 127 26.82 23.40 -15.79
N TYR A 128 27.21 24.62 -16.15
CA TYR A 128 27.12 25.79 -15.27
C TYR A 128 25.66 26.17 -14.96
N ALA A 129 24.79 26.17 -15.95
CA ALA A 129 23.36 26.41 -15.74
C ALA A 129 22.72 25.35 -14.82
N LEU A 130 23.11 24.07 -14.96
CA LEU A 130 22.61 22.97 -14.14
C LEU A 130 23.04 23.09 -12.67
N THR A 131 24.26 23.55 -12.40
CA THR A 131 24.77 23.75 -11.04
C THR A 131 24.15 24.97 -10.38
N VAL A 132 24.04 26.11 -11.08
CA VAL A 132 23.30 27.28 -10.59
C VAL A 132 21.82 26.94 -10.30
N PHE A 133 21.18 26.12 -11.16
CA PHE A 133 19.83 25.61 -10.91
C PHE A 133 19.77 24.67 -9.70
N THR A 134 20.79 23.84 -9.50
CA THR A 134 20.84 22.91 -8.36
C THR A 134 21.05 23.65 -7.04
N ASP A 135 21.88 24.70 -7.03
CA ASP A 135 22.13 25.51 -5.83
C ASP A 135 20.91 26.37 -5.46
N SER A 136 20.24 26.95 -6.46
CA SER A 136 19.05 27.79 -6.25
C SER A 136 17.73 27.02 -6.04
N HIS A 137 17.56 25.85 -6.67
CA HIS A 137 16.30 25.11 -6.70
C HIS A 137 16.41 23.65 -6.26
N GLY A 138 17.59 23.18 -5.81
CA GLY A 138 17.79 21.80 -5.37
C GLY A 138 16.85 21.38 -4.23
N LEU A 139 16.62 22.25 -3.24
CA LEU A 139 15.66 22.00 -2.16
C LEU A 139 14.20 21.91 -2.66
N ILE A 140 13.85 22.72 -3.66
CA ILE A 140 12.51 22.71 -4.27
C ILE A 140 12.29 21.41 -5.05
N VAL A 141 13.26 21.01 -5.86
CA VAL A 141 13.21 19.76 -6.63
C VAL A 141 13.16 18.53 -5.70
N ALA A 142 13.97 18.51 -4.63
CA ALA A 142 13.90 17.47 -3.61
C ALA A 142 12.53 17.44 -2.90
N GLY A 143 11.98 18.60 -2.57
CA GLY A 143 10.64 18.74 -2.00
C GLY A 143 9.55 18.20 -2.93
N ILE A 144 9.61 18.53 -4.22
CA ILE A 144 8.68 18.03 -5.24
C ILE A 144 8.79 16.51 -5.36
N LEU A 145 9.99 15.94 -5.34
CA LEU A 145 10.19 14.49 -5.38
C LEU A 145 9.55 13.79 -4.17
N VAL A 146 9.75 14.32 -2.97
CA VAL A 146 9.13 13.77 -1.74
C VAL A 146 7.62 13.89 -1.80
N VAL A 147 7.08 15.05 -2.22
CA VAL A 147 5.63 15.25 -2.38
C VAL A 147 5.07 14.29 -3.43
N ALA A 148 5.77 14.08 -4.54
CA ALA A 148 5.37 13.13 -5.57
C ALA A 148 5.31 11.71 -5.01
N VAL A 149 6.32 11.27 -4.26
CA VAL A 149 6.33 9.95 -3.62
C VAL A 149 5.17 9.81 -2.63
N VAL A 150 4.97 10.79 -1.76
CA VAL A 150 3.85 10.80 -0.80
C VAL A 150 2.51 10.77 -1.53
N TRP A 151 2.38 11.54 -2.62
CA TRP A 151 1.18 11.58 -3.43
C TRP A 151 0.92 10.23 -4.14
N ILE A 152 1.95 9.56 -4.63
CA ILE A 152 1.84 8.21 -5.19
C ILE A 152 1.28 7.25 -4.13
N PHE A 153 1.89 7.19 -2.94
CA PHE A 153 1.42 6.33 -1.85
C PHE A 153 0.01 6.69 -1.36
N TRP A 154 -0.35 7.97 -1.37
CA TRP A 154 -1.68 8.45 -1.01
C TRP A 154 -2.72 8.12 -2.09
N SER A 155 -2.34 8.18 -3.37
CA SER A 155 -3.20 7.95 -4.53
C SER A 155 -3.52 6.47 -4.75
N LEU A 156 -2.68 5.56 -4.26
CA LEU A 156 -2.91 4.11 -4.39
C LEU A 156 -4.26 3.69 -3.77
N PRO A 157 -4.52 3.91 -2.46
CA PRO A 157 -5.75 3.49 -1.80
C PRO A 157 -6.95 4.43 -2.00
N ARG A 158 -6.71 5.74 -2.27
CA ARG A 158 -7.78 6.77 -2.24
C ARG A 158 -8.32 7.19 -3.60
N TRP A 159 -7.66 6.84 -4.69
CA TRP A 159 -8.10 7.28 -6.01
C TRP A 159 -9.20 6.35 -6.52
N THR A 160 -10.43 6.77 -6.26
CA THR A 160 -11.69 6.05 -6.51
C THR A 160 -12.27 6.30 -7.89
N ARG A 161 -11.93 7.41 -8.55
CA ARG A 161 -12.57 7.78 -9.82
C ARG A 161 -11.99 6.99 -11.00
N PRO A 162 -12.83 6.36 -11.83
CA PRO A 162 -12.41 5.69 -13.06
C PRO A 162 -12.14 6.74 -14.15
N ASP A 163 -11.14 7.58 -13.93
CA ASP A 163 -10.70 8.59 -14.89
C ASP A 163 -9.80 7.91 -15.95
N GLY A 164 -9.81 8.41 -17.20
CA GLY A 164 -8.89 7.92 -18.25
C GLY A 164 -7.42 7.98 -17.84
N VAL A 165 -7.08 8.90 -16.92
CA VAL A 165 -5.75 9.05 -16.32
C VAL A 165 -5.37 7.86 -15.43
N ARG A 166 -6.33 7.24 -14.72
CA ARG A 166 -6.08 6.04 -13.89
C ARG A 166 -5.83 4.82 -14.76
N ARG A 167 -6.50 4.68 -15.91
CA ARG A 167 -6.21 3.60 -16.88
C ARG A 167 -4.76 3.66 -17.39
N LEU A 168 -4.22 4.86 -17.58
CA LEU A 168 -2.81 5.04 -17.95
C LEU A 168 -1.88 4.72 -16.76
N ALA A 169 -2.24 5.18 -15.56
CA ALA A 169 -1.48 4.92 -14.33
C ALA A 169 -1.45 3.44 -13.94
N ASP A 170 -2.53 2.69 -14.14
CA ASP A 170 -2.63 1.24 -13.91
C ASP A 170 -1.66 0.44 -14.81
N GLY A 171 -1.09 1.04 -15.86
CA GLY A 171 -0.03 0.47 -16.69
C GLY A 171 1.39 0.71 -16.14
N VAL A 172 1.55 1.55 -15.12
CA VAL A 172 2.83 1.93 -14.54
C VAL A 172 2.99 1.31 -13.14
N VAL A 173 4.17 0.80 -12.85
CA VAL A 173 4.55 0.36 -11.49
C VAL A 173 4.66 1.62 -10.62
N PRO A 174 3.81 1.84 -9.59
CA PRO A 174 3.34 0.85 -8.61
C PRO A 174 1.84 0.50 -8.66
N TRP A 175 1.03 1.18 -9.49
CA TRP A 175 -0.43 0.99 -9.52
C TRP A 175 -0.84 -0.35 -10.14
N SER A 176 -0.10 -0.82 -11.15
CA SER A 176 -0.31 -2.16 -11.75
C SER A 176 -0.21 -3.28 -10.71
N VAL A 177 0.85 -3.23 -9.90
CA VAL A 177 1.10 -4.19 -8.83
C VAL A 177 -0.06 -4.13 -7.82
N TYR A 178 -0.45 -2.94 -7.37
CA TYR A 178 -1.58 -2.77 -6.44
C TYR A 178 -2.88 -3.39 -7.00
N LYS A 179 -3.19 -3.16 -8.28
CA LYS A 179 -4.34 -3.77 -8.97
C LYS A 179 -4.30 -5.29 -8.93
N ASP A 180 -3.16 -5.89 -9.27
CA ASP A 180 -3.01 -7.36 -9.32
C ASP A 180 -3.20 -8.00 -7.95
N ILE A 181 -2.67 -7.36 -6.91
CA ILE A 181 -2.81 -7.83 -5.52
C ILE A 181 -4.26 -7.80 -5.08
N GLN A 182 -4.93 -6.66 -5.28
CA GLN A 182 -6.32 -6.49 -4.89
C GLN A 182 -7.22 -7.47 -5.67
N GLY A 183 -6.93 -7.71 -6.95
CA GLY A 183 -7.62 -8.72 -7.76
C GLY A 183 -7.41 -10.15 -7.24
N ALA A 184 -6.17 -10.51 -6.89
CA ALA A 184 -5.87 -11.84 -6.35
C ALA A 184 -6.56 -12.09 -5.00
N VAL A 185 -6.53 -11.11 -4.09
CA VAL A 185 -7.21 -11.19 -2.78
C VAL A 185 -8.73 -11.31 -2.97
N PHE A 186 -9.30 -10.50 -3.85
CA PHE A 186 -10.72 -10.58 -4.21
C PHE A 186 -11.11 -12.00 -4.70
N LEU A 187 -10.35 -12.56 -5.65
CA LEU A 187 -10.63 -13.87 -6.23
C LEU A 187 -10.53 -14.99 -5.18
N LEU A 188 -9.51 -14.92 -4.30
CA LEU A 188 -9.34 -15.90 -3.24
C LEU A 188 -10.51 -15.87 -2.25
N ASN A 189 -10.88 -14.67 -1.80
CA ASN A 189 -12.00 -14.50 -0.86
C ASN A 189 -13.32 -14.94 -1.51
N MET A 190 -13.51 -14.68 -2.80
CA MET A 190 -14.69 -15.12 -3.55
C MET A 190 -14.73 -16.65 -3.66
N ALA A 191 -13.60 -17.30 -3.98
CA ALA A 191 -13.50 -18.75 -4.04
C ALA A 191 -13.84 -19.41 -2.68
N SER A 192 -13.38 -18.82 -1.57
CA SER A 192 -13.70 -19.27 -0.21
C SER A 192 -15.20 -19.17 0.09
N LEU A 193 -15.84 -18.04 -0.22
CA LEU A 193 -17.27 -17.83 0.00
C LEU A 193 -18.13 -18.75 -0.88
N LEU A 194 -17.74 -18.94 -2.14
CA LEU A 194 -18.43 -19.87 -3.05
C LEU A 194 -18.28 -21.33 -2.61
N ALA A 195 -17.11 -21.72 -2.10
CA ALA A 195 -16.89 -23.06 -1.53
C ALA A 195 -17.76 -23.30 -0.29
N ALA A 196 -17.98 -22.26 0.52
CA ALA A 196 -18.93 -22.26 1.63
C ALA A 196 -20.41 -22.20 1.19
N ARG A 197 -20.70 -22.29 -0.12
CA ARG A 197 -22.03 -22.23 -0.74
C ARG A 197 -22.80 -20.93 -0.44
N VAL A 198 -22.10 -19.83 -0.18
CA VAL A 198 -22.72 -18.51 -0.07
C VAL A 198 -23.22 -18.09 -1.46
N PRO A 199 -24.47 -17.59 -1.59
CA PRO A 199 -24.97 -17.06 -2.85
C PRO A 199 -24.06 -15.95 -3.38
N LEU A 200 -23.79 -15.94 -4.70
CA LEU A 200 -22.84 -15.02 -5.33
C LEU A 200 -23.09 -13.54 -4.99
N LEU A 201 -24.34 -13.08 -5.07
CA LEU A 201 -24.70 -11.69 -4.74
C LEU A 201 -24.39 -11.35 -3.28
N ASN A 202 -24.70 -12.27 -2.34
CA ASN A 202 -24.38 -12.08 -0.94
C ASN A 202 -22.86 -12.06 -0.70
N ALA A 203 -22.10 -12.89 -1.44
CA ALA A 203 -20.64 -12.89 -1.35
C ALA A 203 -20.02 -11.57 -1.85
N LEU A 204 -20.54 -11.01 -2.95
CA LEU A 204 -20.13 -9.71 -3.48
C LEU A 204 -20.45 -8.56 -2.53
N GLN A 205 -21.67 -8.52 -1.97
CA GLN A 205 -22.07 -7.51 -1.00
C GLN A 205 -21.24 -7.59 0.30
N LEU A 206 -20.92 -8.81 0.73
CA LEU A 206 -20.04 -9.03 1.89
C LEU A 206 -18.64 -8.48 1.62
N GLN A 207 -18.07 -8.74 0.44
CA GLN A 207 -16.77 -8.18 0.07
C GLN A 207 -16.80 -6.66 -0.08
N MET A 208 -17.89 -6.08 -0.60
CA MET A 208 -18.02 -4.63 -0.79
C MET A 208 -17.96 -3.86 0.53
N ARG A 209 -18.48 -4.45 1.62
CA ARG A 209 -18.38 -3.85 2.98
C ARG A 209 -16.95 -3.66 3.47
N PHE A 210 -16.02 -4.49 3.00
CA PHE A 210 -14.62 -4.50 3.45
C PHE A 210 -13.65 -4.11 2.33
N ALA A 211 -14.17 -3.68 1.18
CA ALA A 211 -13.38 -3.33 0.03
C ALA A 211 -12.66 -2.00 0.24
N SER A 212 -11.40 -1.93 -0.22
CA SER A 212 -10.71 -0.65 -0.36
C SER A 212 -11.52 0.28 -1.29
N PRO A 213 -11.42 1.61 -1.16
CA PRO A 213 -12.19 2.54 -2.00
C PRO A 213 -12.03 2.29 -3.51
N TRP A 214 -10.85 1.83 -3.94
CA TRP A 214 -10.59 1.43 -5.32
C TRP A 214 -11.33 0.14 -5.73
N LEU A 215 -11.36 -0.87 -4.86
CA LEU A 215 -12.07 -2.12 -5.12
C LEU A 215 -13.60 -1.91 -5.04
N ALA A 216 -14.07 -1.05 -4.13
CA ALA A 216 -15.49 -0.76 -3.93
C ALA A 216 -16.16 -0.25 -5.20
N VAL A 217 -15.55 0.68 -5.94
CA VAL A 217 -16.10 1.22 -7.20
C VAL A 217 -16.23 0.13 -8.28
N ARG A 218 -15.29 -0.81 -8.32
CA ARG A 218 -15.33 -1.94 -9.26
C ARG A 218 -16.37 -2.98 -8.85
N LEU A 219 -16.47 -3.27 -7.55
CA LEU A 219 -17.48 -4.17 -7.01
C LEU A 219 -18.88 -3.64 -7.21
N ASP A 220 -19.10 -2.34 -7.04
CA ASP A 220 -20.40 -1.70 -7.27
C ASP A 220 -20.86 -1.89 -8.72
N ALA A 221 -19.96 -1.67 -9.68
CA ALA A 221 -20.23 -1.93 -11.09
C ALA A 221 -20.49 -3.42 -11.40
N ILE A 222 -19.79 -4.35 -10.73
CA ILE A 222 -20.00 -5.80 -10.89
C ILE A 222 -21.35 -6.21 -10.30
N ILE A 223 -21.70 -5.72 -9.11
CA ILE A 223 -22.96 -6.03 -8.43
C ILE A 223 -24.14 -5.59 -9.28
N ALA A 224 -24.13 -4.34 -9.77
CA ALA A 224 -25.20 -3.82 -10.62
C ALA A 224 -25.44 -4.71 -11.86
N ARG A 225 -24.37 -5.13 -12.54
CA ARG A 225 -24.45 -6.02 -13.71
C ARG A 225 -24.96 -7.42 -13.39
N VAL A 226 -24.54 -7.98 -12.25
CA VAL A 226 -25.00 -9.30 -11.81
C VAL A 226 -26.46 -9.26 -11.38
N GLU A 227 -26.92 -8.17 -10.77
CA GLU A 227 -28.34 -7.93 -10.45
C GLU A 227 -29.20 -7.82 -11.72
N GLU A 228 -28.66 -7.26 -12.80
CA GLU A 228 -29.29 -7.24 -14.13
C GLU A 228 -29.30 -8.62 -14.84
N GLY A 229 -28.65 -9.62 -14.25
CA GLY A 229 -28.61 -10.99 -14.78
C GLY A 229 -27.42 -11.30 -15.69
N GLU A 230 -26.41 -10.41 -15.79
CA GLU A 230 -25.17 -10.77 -16.49
C GLU A 230 -24.43 -11.90 -15.76
N HIS A 231 -23.84 -12.81 -16.54
CA HIS A 231 -22.99 -13.85 -16.00
C HIS A 231 -21.76 -13.23 -15.30
N PHE A 232 -21.43 -13.70 -14.09
CA PHE A 232 -20.38 -13.14 -13.24
C PHE A 232 -19.04 -12.88 -13.94
N GLY A 233 -18.56 -13.86 -14.72
CA GLY A 233 -17.32 -13.72 -15.49
C GLY A 233 -17.36 -12.62 -16.55
N LEU A 234 -18.53 -12.37 -17.15
CA LEU A 234 -18.72 -11.28 -18.12
C LEU A 234 -18.75 -9.93 -17.41
N ALA A 235 -19.44 -9.85 -16.27
CA ALA A 235 -19.49 -8.65 -15.43
C ALA A 235 -18.09 -8.25 -14.93
N LEU A 236 -17.25 -9.23 -14.54
CA LEU A 236 -15.84 -9.02 -14.18
C LEU A 236 -15.02 -8.44 -15.33
N ARG A 237 -15.17 -9.00 -16.54
CA ARG A 237 -14.44 -8.52 -17.72
C ARG A 237 -14.83 -7.10 -18.11
N ASN A 238 -16.11 -6.76 -18.00
CA ASN A 238 -16.64 -5.47 -18.41
C ASN A 238 -16.40 -4.35 -17.38
N SER A 239 -16.01 -4.71 -16.14
CA SER A 239 -15.79 -3.77 -15.03
C SER A 239 -14.32 -3.68 -14.59
N GLY A 240 -13.41 -4.36 -15.32
CA GLY A 240 -11.99 -4.60 -14.97
C GLY A 240 -10.97 -3.71 -15.68
#